data_AF-A0A3A5MDU2-F1
#
_entry.id   AF-A0A3A5MDU2-F1
#
_cell.length_a   1.000
_cell.length_b   1.000
_cell.length_c   1.000
_cell.angle_alpha   90.00
_cell.angle_beta   90.00
_cell.angle_gamma   90.00
#
_symmetry.space_group_name_H-M   'P 1'
#
loop_
_entity.id
_entity.type
_entity.pdbx_description
1 polymer ?
#
loop_
_entity_poly.entity_id
_entity_poly.type
_entity_poly.pdbx_seq_one_letter_code
_entity_poly.pdbx_strand_id
1 'polypeptide(L)'
;MTIRPTPANQLYSPPIPVQAKLAAAWTSFMFLYLYIDYFHLYKPGIIDDLRAGVTFEFDISPTLLTIFVALIAIPALMVWLSMTLPARVNRASNLVVASLYVLVSMFNAVGESWDWSWFYGLSIALEVMILAFILRSAWSWPRTPTVPTDPATSDLRQSA
;
A
#
# COMPACT_ATOMS: atom_id res chain seq x y z
N MET A 1 47.15 -7.22 -29.92
CA MET A 1 46.55 -5.97 -29.41
C MET A 1 45.27 -6.34 -28.70
N THR A 2 45.30 -6.52 -27.38
CA THR A 2 44.16 -6.95 -26.57
C THR A 2 43.43 -5.73 -26.02
N ILE A 3 42.23 -5.46 -26.54
CA ILE A 3 41.35 -4.40 -26.06
C ILE A 3 40.74 -4.88 -24.74
N ARG A 4 41.16 -4.29 -23.61
CA ARG A 4 40.52 -4.51 -22.30
C ARG A 4 39.25 -3.66 -22.28
N PRO A 5 38.04 -4.24 -22.19
CA PRO A 5 36.83 -3.44 -22.08
C PRO A 5 36.88 -2.73 -20.73
N THR A 6 36.84 -1.39 -20.74
CA THR A 6 36.61 -0.60 -19.53
C THR A 6 35.24 -1.02 -18.96
N PRO A 7 35.14 -1.47 -17.70
CA PRO A 7 33.84 -1.75 -17.12
C PRO A 7 33.03 -0.47 -17.14
N ALA A 8 31.90 -0.49 -17.84
CA ALA A 8 30.94 0.60 -17.81
C ALA A 8 30.60 0.91 -16.35
N ASN A 9 30.59 2.18 -15.98
CA ASN A 9 30.21 2.64 -14.65
C ASN A 9 28.73 2.31 -14.41
N GLN A 10 28.45 1.09 -13.96
CA GLN A 10 27.09 0.60 -13.73
C GLN A 10 26.62 1.04 -12.35
N LEU A 11 25.40 1.57 -12.29
CA LEU A 11 24.77 1.97 -11.04
C LEU A 11 24.46 0.73 -10.19
N TYR A 12 25.04 0.65 -8.99
CA TYR A 12 24.74 -0.40 -8.02
C TYR A 12 23.42 -0.13 -7.31
N SER A 13 22.51 -1.12 -7.29
CA SER A 13 21.22 -1.05 -6.60
C SER A 13 21.11 -2.16 -5.55
N PRO A 14 21.26 -1.86 -4.25
CA PRO A 14 21.17 -2.88 -3.21
C PRO A 14 19.74 -3.44 -3.08
N PRO A 15 19.56 -4.68 -2.61
CA PRO A 15 18.26 -5.26 -2.38
C PRO A 15 17.45 -4.47 -1.34
N ILE A 16 16.22 -4.07 -1.70
CA ILE A 16 15.30 -3.38 -0.79
C ILE A 16 14.44 -4.41 -0.05
N PRO A 17 14.35 -4.36 1.29
CA PRO A 17 13.49 -5.27 2.06
C PRO A 17 12.01 -5.05 1.72
N VAL A 18 11.21 -6.13 1.75
CA VAL A 18 9.78 -6.09 1.38
C VAL A 18 9.02 -5.09 2.26
N GLN A 19 9.38 -5.00 3.53
CA GLN A 19 8.87 -4.01 4.49
C GLN A 19 8.96 -2.57 3.95
N ALA A 20 10.14 -2.18 3.45
CA ALA A 20 10.36 -0.84 2.92
C ALA A 20 9.56 -0.58 1.64
N LYS A 21 9.40 -1.60 0.77
CA LYS A 21 8.55 -1.50 -0.41
C LYS A 21 7.08 -1.28 -0.04
N LEU A 22 6.59 -1.99 0.97
CA LEU A 22 5.22 -1.86 1.46
C LEU A 22 4.99 -0.50 2.13
N ALA A 23 5.91 -0.06 2.99
CA ALA A 23 5.83 1.25 3.63
C ALA A 23 5.87 2.39 2.60
N ALA A 24 6.72 2.29 1.58
CA ALA A 24 6.75 3.24 0.48
C ALA A 24 5.44 3.23 -0.32
N ALA A 25 4.87 2.06 -0.60
CA ALA A 25 3.61 1.94 -1.31
C ALA A 25 2.42 2.52 -0.52
N TRP A 26 2.30 2.25 0.78
CA TRP A 26 1.29 2.87 1.63
C TRP A 26 1.46 4.38 1.74
N THR A 27 2.70 4.87 1.82
CA THR A 27 2.99 6.30 1.80
C THR A 27 2.53 6.93 0.48
N SER A 28 2.86 6.32 -0.66
CA SER A 28 2.42 6.77 -1.97
C SER A 28 0.89 6.75 -2.09
N PHE A 29 0.24 5.69 -1.59
CA PHE A 29 -1.22 5.60 -1.55
C PHE A 29 -1.82 6.74 -0.73
N MET A 30 -1.31 7.01 0.47
CA MET A 30 -1.77 8.11 1.32
C MET A 30 -1.60 9.48 0.68
N PHE A 31 -0.46 9.75 0.05
CA PHE A 31 -0.25 11.02 -0.66
C PHE A 31 -1.19 11.17 -1.86
N LEU A 32 -1.39 10.10 -2.63
CA LEU A 32 -2.30 10.12 -3.75
C LEU A 32 -3.73 10.40 -3.29
N TYR A 33 -4.21 9.68 -2.29
CA TYR A 33 -5.55 9.85 -1.70
C TYR A 33 -5.76 11.28 -1.19
N LEU A 34 -4.79 11.80 -0.42
CA LEU A 34 -4.83 13.16 0.10
C LEU A 34 -4.98 14.20 -1.01
N TYR A 35 -4.25 14.05 -2.12
CA TYR A 35 -4.35 14.98 -3.25
C TYR A 35 -5.64 14.79 -4.06
N ILE A 36 -6.15 13.56 -4.18
CA ILE A 36 -7.45 13.31 -4.83
C ILE A 36 -8.56 14.00 -4.03
N ASP A 37 -8.60 13.81 -2.71
CA ASP A 37 -9.56 14.50 -1.83
C ASP A 37 -9.41 16.02 -1.92
N TYR A 38 -8.18 16.51 -1.96
CA TYR A 38 -7.90 17.93 -2.13
C TYR A 38 -8.40 18.48 -3.48
N PHE A 39 -8.25 17.72 -4.57
CA PHE A 39 -8.79 18.11 -5.88
C PHE A 39 -10.30 17.92 -5.99
N HIS A 40 -10.89 16.99 -5.26
CA HIS A 40 -12.34 16.84 -5.15
C HIS A 40 -12.98 18.14 -4.64
N LEU A 41 -12.32 18.86 -3.72
CA LEU A 41 -12.76 20.18 -3.27
C LEU A 41 -12.82 21.22 -4.38
N TYR A 42 -12.13 21.04 -5.51
CA TYR A 42 -12.16 21.98 -6.64
C TYR A 42 -13.37 21.74 -7.55
N LYS A 43 -14.06 20.60 -7.40
CA LYS A 43 -15.28 20.30 -8.15
C LYS A 43 -16.38 21.31 -7.78
N PRO A 44 -17.08 21.91 -8.77
CA PRO A 44 -18.16 22.85 -8.51
C PRO A 44 -19.22 22.27 -7.57
N GLY A 45 -19.71 23.08 -6.64
CA GLY A 45 -20.68 22.69 -5.61
C GLY A 45 -20.07 22.16 -4.32
N ILE A 46 -18.93 21.46 -4.35
CA ILE A 46 -18.38 20.77 -3.16
C ILE A 46 -18.03 21.73 -2.03
N ILE A 47 -17.40 22.88 -2.31
CA ILE A 47 -17.10 23.89 -1.28
C ILE A 47 -18.37 24.52 -0.71
N ASP A 48 -19.40 24.70 -1.53
CA ASP A 48 -20.66 25.28 -1.09
C ASP A 48 -21.43 24.30 -0.19
N ASP A 49 -21.45 23.02 -0.55
CA ASP A 49 -22.00 21.94 0.30
C ASP A 49 -21.26 21.86 1.63
N LEU A 50 -19.92 21.93 1.61
CA LEU A 50 -19.10 21.93 2.83
C LEU A 50 -19.43 23.12 3.74
N ARG A 51 -19.68 24.31 3.17
CA ARG A 51 -20.14 25.50 3.90
C ARG A 51 -21.56 25.36 4.43
N ALA A 52 -22.41 24.63 3.73
CA ALA A 52 -23.76 24.28 4.18
C ALA A 52 -23.76 23.17 5.25
N GLY A 53 -22.59 22.58 5.56
CA GLY A 53 -22.47 21.54 6.58
C GLY A 53 -22.68 20.13 6.03
N VAL A 54 -22.51 19.89 4.73
CA VAL A 54 -22.73 18.60 4.07
C VAL A 54 -21.46 18.09 3.39
N THR A 55 -21.22 16.77 3.43
CA THR A 55 -20.14 16.09 2.71
C THR A 55 -20.57 14.70 2.27
N PHE A 56 -20.28 14.28 1.02
CA PHE A 56 -20.70 12.98 0.49
C PHE A 56 -22.19 12.65 0.75
N GLU A 57 -23.08 13.65 0.61
CA GLU A 57 -24.53 13.55 0.89
C GLU A 57 -24.95 13.43 2.37
N PHE A 58 -24.00 13.48 3.32
CA PHE A 58 -24.27 13.39 4.76
C PHE A 58 -24.02 14.72 5.49
N ASP A 59 -24.80 14.97 6.53
CA ASP A 59 -24.55 16.08 7.45
C ASP A 59 -23.22 15.87 8.20
N ILE A 60 -22.40 16.91 8.23
CA ILE A 60 -21.15 16.93 8.96
C ILE A 60 -21.48 16.85 10.46
N SER A 61 -21.02 15.77 11.07
CA SER A 61 -21.19 15.52 12.49
C SER A 61 -19.87 15.02 13.10
N PRO A 62 -19.68 15.16 14.43
CA PRO A 62 -18.52 14.59 15.11
C PRO A 62 -18.37 13.08 14.84
N THR A 63 -19.48 12.35 14.76
CA THR A 63 -19.49 10.92 14.45
C THR A 63 -18.97 10.63 13.05
N LEU A 64 -19.48 11.34 12.03
CA LEU A 64 -19.05 11.15 10.65
C LEU A 64 -17.56 11.44 10.48
N LEU A 65 -17.08 12.58 11.02
CA LEU A 65 -15.66 12.93 10.95
C LEU A 65 -14.77 11.93 11.71
N THR A 66 -15.25 11.38 12.82
CA THR A 66 -14.53 10.31 13.54
C THR A 66 -14.42 9.04 12.69
N ILE A 67 -15.46 8.68 11.94
CA ILE A 67 -15.42 7.56 11.00
C ILE A 67 -14.39 7.82 9.90
N PHE A 68 -14.36 9.02 9.32
CA PHE A 68 -13.37 9.38 8.31
C PHE A 68 -11.95 9.30 8.86
N VAL A 69 -11.70 9.83 10.06
CA VAL A 69 -10.39 9.70 10.75
C VAL A 69 -10.02 8.23 10.95
N ALA A 70 -10.95 7.41 11.46
CA ALA A 70 -10.69 5.99 11.68
C ALA A 70 -10.39 5.25 10.36
N LEU A 71 -11.10 5.59 9.28
CA LEU A 71 -10.85 5.06 7.95
C LEU A 71 -9.42 5.43 7.51
N ILE A 72 -9.07 6.72 7.38
CA ILE A 72 -7.74 7.10 6.87
C ILE A 72 -6.58 6.75 7.82
N ALA A 73 -6.84 6.55 9.11
CA ALA A 73 -5.82 6.12 10.07
C ALA A 73 -5.28 4.72 9.75
N ILE A 74 -6.09 3.82 9.17
CA ILE A 74 -5.66 2.46 8.83
C ILE A 74 -4.46 2.47 7.85
N PRO A 75 -4.53 3.08 6.65
CA PRO A 75 -3.44 3.12 5.70
C PRO A 75 -2.26 3.96 6.20
N ALA A 76 -2.52 5.03 6.97
CA ALA A 76 -1.47 5.80 7.63
C ALA A 76 -0.67 4.93 8.62
N LEU A 77 -1.34 4.13 9.45
CA LEU A 77 -0.70 3.19 10.37
C LEU A 77 0.02 2.06 9.62
N MET A 78 -0.51 1.60 8.48
CA MET A 78 0.14 0.59 7.66
C MET A 78 1.53 1.01 7.16
N VAL A 79 1.81 2.30 7.00
CA VAL A 79 3.17 2.80 6.73
C VAL A 79 4.14 2.36 7.82
N TRP A 80 3.79 2.63 9.08
CA TRP A 80 4.62 2.30 10.23
C TRP A 80 4.62 0.80 10.55
N LEU A 81 3.45 0.16 10.51
CA LEU A 81 3.27 -1.27 10.81
C LEU A 81 4.01 -2.15 9.79
N SER A 82 4.10 -1.71 8.53
CA SER A 82 4.87 -2.44 7.50
C SER A 82 6.36 -2.53 7.82
N MET A 83 6.90 -1.63 8.64
CA MET A 83 8.31 -1.64 9.06
C MET A 83 8.56 -2.33 10.40
N THR A 84 7.54 -2.45 11.25
CA THR A 84 7.71 -2.88 12.64
C THR A 84 7.12 -4.27 12.93
N LEU A 85 6.09 -4.70 12.19
CA LEU A 85 5.45 -5.98 12.44
C LEU A 85 6.33 -7.17 11.99
N PRO A 86 6.30 -8.29 12.73
CA PRO A 86 6.92 -9.54 12.30
C PRO A 86 6.38 -10.01 10.95
N ALA A 87 7.22 -10.59 10.11
CA ALA A 87 6.92 -10.89 8.70
C ALA A 87 5.58 -11.62 8.47
N ARG A 88 5.23 -12.60 9.34
CA ARG A 88 3.98 -13.35 9.22
C ARG A 88 2.74 -12.47 9.42
N VAL A 89 2.74 -11.66 10.48
CA VAL A 89 1.62 -10.75 10.81
C VAL A 89 1.56 -9.63 9.78
N ASN A 90 2.71 -9.05 9.45
CA ASN A 90 2.84 -7.99 8.45
C ASN A 90 2.27 -8.40 7.09
N ARG A 91 2.61 -9.61 6.62
CA ARG A 91 2.06 -10.18 5.40
C ARG A 91 0.53 -10.31 5.46
N ALA A 92 -0.01 -10.86 6.55
CA ALA A 92 -1.45 -11.03 6.69
C ALA A 92 -2.18 -9.68 6.73
N SER A 93 -1.70 -8.73 7.53
CA SER A 93 -2.26 -7.38 7.62
C SER A 93 -2.26 -6.67 6.27
N ASN A 94 -1.15 -6.70 5.52
CA ASN A 94 -1.08 -6.08 4.20
C ASN A 94 -2.07 -6.69 3.20
N LEU A 95 -2.24 -8.02 3.19
CA LEU A 95 -3.20 -8.67 2.31
C LEU A 95 -4.64 -8.27 2.66
N VAL A 96 -5.01 -8.33 3.94
CA VAL A 96 -6.37 -7.99 4.38
C VAL A 96 -6.68 -6.52 4.12
N VAL A 97 -5.82 -5.62 4.59
CA VAL A 97 -6.05 -4.18 4.50
C VAL A 97 -6.06 -3.73 3.04
N ALA A 98 -5.09 -4.16 2.21
CA ALA A 98 -5.08 -3.77 0.81
C ALA A 98 -6.31 -4.27 0.04
N SER A 99 -6.80 -5.49 0.33
CA SER A 99 -8.04 -5.99 -0.27
C SER A 99 -9.27 -5.17 0.13
N LEU A 100 -9.39 -4.76 1.39
CA LEU A 100 -10.47 -3.88 1.84
C LEU A 100 -10.38 -2.52 1.14
N TYR A 101 -9.18 -1.96 1.02
CA TYR A 101 -8.98 -0.66 0.36
C TYR A 101 -9.25 -0.67 -1.13
N VAL A 102 -9.11 -1.81 -1.82
CA VAL A 102 -9.56 -1.93 -3.22
C VAL A 102 -11.07 -1.65 -3.31
N LEU A 103 -11.86 -2.19 -2.37
CA LEU A 103 -13.31 -1.95 -2.33
C LEU A 103 -13.63 -0.50 -1.99
N VAL A 104 -12.90 0.09 -1.03
CA VAL A 104 -13.06 1.51 -0.66
C VAL A 104 -12.76 2.41 -1.85
N SER A 105 -11.64 2.21 -2.55
CA SER A 105 -11.28 2.95 -3.76
C SER A 105 -12.34 2.82 -4.86
N MET A 106 -12.90 1.63 -5.08
CA MET A 106 -14.00 1.46 -6.05
C MET A 106 -15.27 2.20 -5.64
N PHE A 107 -15.55 2.30 -4.35
CA PHE A 107 -16.75 2.99 -3.84
C PHE A 107 -16.67 4.52 -3.99
N ASN A 108 -15.47 5.10 -4.06
CA ASN A 108 -15.29 6.56 -4.13
C ASN A 108 -15.96 7.24 -5.32
N ALA A 109 -16.24 6.53 -6.42
CA ALA A 109 -16.92 7.09 -7.59
C ALA A 109 -18.44 6.88 -7.58
N VAL A 110 -19.00 6.28 -6.53
CA VAL A 110 -20.45 6.06 -6.44
C VAL A 110 -21.17 7.41 -6.28
N GLY A 111 -22.23 7.61 -7.07
CA GLY A 111 -23.01 8.85 -7.07
C GLY A 111 -22.43 9.97 -7.94
N GLU A 112 -21.26 9.77 -8.54
CA GLU A 112 -20.59 10.80 -9.33
C GLU A 112 -21.11 10.89 -10.77
N SER A 113 -21.08 12.11 -11.34
CA SER A 113 -21.56 12.33 -12.69
C SER A 113 -20.56 11.87 -13.75
N TRP A 114 -21.05 11.55 -14.94
CA TRP A 114 -20.22 11.12 -16.08
C TRP A 114 -19.19 12.17 -16.50
N ASP A 115 -19.44 13.47 -16.25
CA ASP A 115 -18.50 14.55 -16.55
C ASP A 115 -17.18 14.43 -15.77
N TRP A 116 -17.21 13.78 -14.60
CA TRP A 116 -16.02 13.55 -13.76
C TRP A 116 -15.43 12.14 -13.90
N SER A 117 -15.95 11.34 -14.84
CA SER A 117 -15.53 9.95 -15.04
C SER A 117 -14.03 9.79 -15.32
N TRP A 118 -13.40 10.74 -16.01
CA TRP A 118 -11.95 10.69 -16.25
C TRP A 118 -11.13 10.94 -14.98
N PHE A 119 -11.57 11.90 -14.15
CA PHE A 119 -10.94 12.19 -12.87
C PHE A 119 -11.01 10.98 -11.95
N TYR A 120 -12.22 10.45 -11.74
CA TYR A 120 -12.42 9.29 -10.88
C TYR A 120 -11.83 8.00 -11.46
N GLY A 121 -11.99 7.77 -12.76
CA GLY A 121 -11.42 6.59 -13.43
C GLY A 121 -9.90 6.53 -13.33
N LEU A 122 -9.20 7.64 -13.56
CA LEU A 122 -7.75 7.71 -13.39
C LEU A 122 -7.34 7.56 -11.91
N SER A 123 -8.05 8.22 -11.00
CA SER A 123 -7.78 8.15 -9.57
C SER A 123 -7.86 6.71 -9.04
N ILE A 124 -8.97 6.02 -9.32
CA ILE A 124 -9.22 4.63 -8.93
C ILE A 124 -8.19 3.71 -9.59
N ALA A 125 -7.87 3.92 -10.86
CA ALA A 125 -6.87 3.11 -11.54
C ALA A 125 -5.49 3.20 -10.87
N LEU A 126 -5.05 4.41 -10.50
CA LEU A 126 -3.77 4.62 -9.82
C LEU A 126 -3.78 4.04 -8.40
N GLU A 127 -4.85 4.26 -7.64
CA GLU A 127 -5.04 3.69 -6.30
C GLU A 127 -5.00 2.15 -6.33
N VAL A 128 -5.81 1.54 -7.18
CA VAL A 128 -5.88 0.08 -7.34
C VAL A 128 -4.55 -0.49 -7.84
N MET A 129 -3.82 0.22 -8.70
CA MET A 129 -2.49 -0.20 -9.14
C MET A 129 -1.50 -0.26 -7.97
N ILE A 130 -1.49 0.73 -7.07
CA ILE A 130 -0.65 0.72 -5.87
C ILE A 130 -1.07 -0.41 -4.92
N LEU A 131 -2.37 -0.59 -4.70
CA LEU A 131 -2.91 -1.66 -3.86
C LEU A 131 -2.58 -3.05 -4.43
N ALA A 132 -2.65 -3.23 -5.74
CA ALA A 132 -2.24 -4.45 -6.42
C ALA A 132 -0.73 -4.72 -6.25
N PHE A 133 0.09 -3.66 -6.27
CA PHE A 133 1.52 -3.78 -5.94
C PHE A 133 1.75 -4.22 -4.49
N ILE A 134 1.00 -3.68 -3.53
CA ILE A 134 1.04 -4.09 -2.12
C ILE A 134 0.67 -5.57 -1.98
N LEU A 135 -0.46 -5.98 -2.58
CA LEU A 135 -0.94 -7.36 -2.58
C LEU A 135 0.09 -8.32 -3.17
N ARG A 136 0.66 -7.97 -4.33
CA ARG A 136 1.72 -8.78 -4.98
C ARG A 136 2.95 -8.90 -4.10
N SER A 137 3.44 -7.78 -3.55
CA SER A 137 4.64 -7.75 -2.72
C SER A 137 4.46 -8.56 -1.43
N ALA A 138 3.30 -8.45 -0.79
CA ALA A 138 2.97 -9.23 0.40
C ALA A 138 2.77 -10.72 0.05
N TRP A 139 2.14 -11.03 -1.08
CA TRP A 139 1.91 -12.41 -1.50
C TRP A 139 3.22 -13.15 -1.76
N SER A 140 4.13 -12.52 -2.51
CA SER A 140 5.44 -13.08 -2.92
C SER A 140 6.54 -12.91 -1.87
N TRP A 141 6.18 -12.71 -0.60
CA TRP A 141 7.16 -12.54 0.48
C TRP A 141 8.10 -13.76 0.54
N PRO A 142 9.44 -13.56 0.52
CA PRO A 142 10.39 -14.67 0.57
C PRO A 142 10.20 -15.52 1.83
N ARG A 143 10.13 -16.84 1.66
CA ARG A 143 10.14 -17.80 2.77
C ARG A 143 11.56 -18.30 2.96
N THR A 144 12.05 -18.33 4.20
CA THR A 144 13.30 -19.01 4.52
C THR A 144 13.13 -20.49 4.16
N PRO A 145 14.00 -21.09 3.32
CA PRO A 145 14.00 -22.53 3.14
C PRO A 145 14.27 -23.20 4.50
N THR A 146 13.42 -24.13 4.90
CA THR A 146 13.78 -25.06 5.98
C THR A 146 14.97 -25.86 5.47
N VAL A 147 16.17 -25.56 5.95
CA VAL A 147 17.32 -26.45 5.76
C VAL A 147 16.93 -27.78 6.41
N PRO A 148 16.83 -28.89 5.67
CA PRO A 148 16.60 -30.19 6.27
C PRO A 148 17.73 -30.45 7.27
N THR A 149 17.39 -30.75 8.52
CA THR A 149 18.35 -31.26 9.48
C THR A 149 18.76 -32.65 8.98
N ASP A 150 19.85 -32.72 8.22
CA ASP A 150 20.41 -34.01 7.80
C ASP A 150 20.83 -34.78 9.06
N PRO A 151 20.38 -36.02 9.30
CA PRO A 151 20.69 -36.77 10.52
C PRO A 151 22.15 -37.25 10.59
N ALA A 152 23.02 -36.84 9.67
CA ALA A 152 24.41 -37.27 9.59
C ALA A 152 25.32 -36.50 10.56
N THR A 153 25.21 -36.71 11.87
CA THR A 153 26.32 -36.39 12.81
C THR A 153 26.29 -37.15 14.14
N SER A 154 25.34 -38.07 14.38
CA SER A 154 25.34 -38.90 15.59
C SER A 154 26.33 -40.07 15.57
N ASP A 155 26.81 -40.50 14.41
CA ASP A 155 27.58 -41.75 14.29
C ASP A 155 29.10 -41.60 14.55
N LEU A 156 29.63 -40.37 14.60
CA LEU A 156 31.07 -40.14 14.81
C LEU A 156 31.50 -40.00 16.28
N ARG A 157 30.56 -40.11 17.23
CA ARG A 157 30.86 -39.99 18.68
C ARG A 157 30.84 -41.30 19.46
N GLN A 158 30.52 -42.43 18.83
CA GLN A 158 30.46 -43.74 19.51
C GLN A 158 31.66 -44.66 19.20
N SER A 159 32.64 -44.19 18.44
CA SER A 159 33.79 -44.98 18.00
C SER A 159 35.14 -44.34 18.37
N ALA A 160 35.27 -43.90 19.62
CA ALA A 160 36.54 -43.48 20.23
C ALA A 160 36.71 -44.12 21.61
#